data_AF-Q3M7L7-F1
#
_entry.id   AF-Q3M7L7-F1
#
_cell.length_a   1.000
_cell.length_b   1.000
_cell.length_c   1.000
_cell.angle_alpha   90.00
_cell.angle_beta   90.00
_cell.angle_gamma   90.00
#
_symmetry.space_group_name_H-M   'P 1'
#
loop_
_entity.id
_entity.type
_entity.pdbx_description
1 polymer ?
#
loop_
_entity_poly.entity_id
_entity_poly.type
_entity_poly.pdbx_seq_one_letter_code
_entity_poly.pdbx_strand_id
1 'polypeptide(L)' 'MLKHEDTILVRLVAKFLKYFLLMLFGVAIAYVLSTALGALHIIDILIAVLQTVFFPLGVILLCLITIMVIFESVR' A
#
# COMPACT_ATOMS: atom_id res chain seq x y z
N MET A 1 -8.91 30.61 1.04
CA MET A 1 -9.04 29.96 2.36
C MET A 1 -8.93 28.43 2.26
N LEU A 2 -8.21 27.86 1.28
CA LEU A 2 -8.20 26.41 0.97
C LEU A 2 -6.87 25.68 1.30
N LYS A 3 -5.84 26.39 1.78
CA LYS A 3 -4.45 25.87 1.84
C LYS A 3 -4.18 24.84 2.95
N HIS A 4 -5.15 24.59 3.86
CA HIS A 4 -4.94 23.69 5.00
C HIS A 4 -5.29 22.23 4.68
N GLU A 5 -6.19 21.98 3.71
CA GLU A 5 -6.63 20.63 3.35
C GLU A 5 -5.58 19.86 2.54
N ASP A 6 -4.81 20.55 1.67
CA ASP A 6 -3.75 19.95 0.83
C ASP A 6 -2.72 19.24 1.70
N THR A 7 -2.34 19.90 2.81
CA THR A 7 -1.30 19.40 3.71
C THR A 7 -1.79 18.16 4.46
N ILE A 8 -3.08 18.10 4.77
CA ILE A 8 -3.69 16.95 5.44
C ILE A 8 -3.82 15.78 4.48
N LEU A 9 -4.30 16.00 3.24
CA LEU A 9 -4.42 14.98 2.20
C LEU A 9 -3.07 14.36 1.86
N VAL A 10 -2.05 15.19 1.57
CA VAL A 10 -0.69 14.71 1.26
C VAL A 10 -0.09 13.96 2.45
N ARG A 11 -0.31 14.45 3.68
CA ARG A 11 0.16 13.75 4.89
C ARG A 11 -0.58 12.43 5.11
N LEU A 12 -1.87 12.34 4.77
CA LEU A 12 -2.65 11.11 4.83
C LEU A 12 -2.13 10.08 3.82
N VAL A 13 -1.86 10.53 2.58
CA VAL A 13 -1.27 9.71 1.51
C VAL A 13 0.08 9.17 1.95
N ALA A 14 0.97 10.03 2.45
CA ALA A 14 2.28 9.61 2.94
C ALA A 14 2.16 8.63 4.13
N LYS A 15 1.18 8.82 5.01
CA LYS A 15 0.90 7.87 6.11
C LYS A 15 0.44 6.53 5.57
N PHE A 16 -0.54 6.52 4.65
CA PHE A 16 -1.07 5.31 4.03
C PHE A 16 0.03 4.55 3.28
N LEU A 17 0.84 5.26 2.50
CA LEU A 17 1.97 4.68 1.78
C LEU A 17 3.00 4.07 2.74
N LYS A 18 3.32 4.75 3.84
CA LYS A 18 4.21 4.22 4.88
C LYS A 18 3.68 2.92 5.48
N TYR A 19 2.40 2.89 5.89
CA TYR A 19 1.78 1.68 6.44
C TYR A 19 1.68 0.56 5.39
N PHE A 20 1.41 0.91 4.13
CA PHE A 20 1.38 -0.03 3.02
C PHE A 20 2.75 -0.68 2.80
N LEU A 21 3.83 0.10 2.73
CA LEU A 21 5.20 -0.43 2.64
C LEU A 21 5.55 -1.32 3.85
N LEU A 22 5.13 -0.95 5.05
CA LEU A 22 5.39 -1.72 6.27
C LEU A 22 4.68 -3.08 6.23
N MET A 23 3.44 -3.10 5.75
CA MET A 23 2.67 -4.33 5.54
C MET A 23 3.33 -5.22 4.47
N LEU A 24 3.73 -4.63 3.34
CA LEU A 24 4.48 -5.28 2.27
C LEU A 24 5.76 -5.93 2.78
N PHE A 25 6.52 -5.21 3.61
CA PHE A 25 7.74 -5.70 4.21
C PHE A 25 7.47 -6.88 5.15
N GLY A 26 6.41 -6.83 5.95
CA GLY A 26 5.97 -7.95 6.78
C GLY A 26 5.62 -9.19 5.96
N VAL A 27 4.90 -9.02 4.85
CA VAL A 27 4.58 -10.13 3.95
C VAL A 27 5.85 -10.67 3.28
N ALA A 28 6.76 -9.81 2.83
CA ALA A 28 8.02 -10.22 2.23
C ALA A 28 8.87 -11.04 3.21
N ILE A 29 8.93 -10.64 4.48
CA ILE A 29 9.62 -11.42 5.53
C ILE A 29 8.94 -12.78 5.70
N ALA A 30 7.61 -12.83 5.82
CA ALA A 30 6.87 -14.08 5.95
C ALA A 30 7.09 -15.02 4.75
N TYR A 31 7.18 -14.47 3.54
CA TYR A 31 7.49 -15.21 2.32
C TYR A 31 8.91 -15.80 2.34
N VAL A 32 9.92 -14.99 2.70
CA VAL A 32 11.31 -15.45 2.83
C VAL A 32 11.43 -16.53 3.91
N LEU A 33 10.71 -16.38 5.03
CA LEU A 33 10.70 -17.39 6.09
C LEU A 33 10.02 -18.68 5.62
N SER A 34 8.88 -18.58 4.95
CA SER A 34 8.14 -19.74 4.42
C SER A 34 8.93 -20.51 3.36
N THR A 35 9.63 -19.79 2.48
CA THR A 35 10.53 -20.37 1.47
C THR A 35 11.75 -21.02 2.12
N ALA A 36 12.35 -20.38 3.14
CA ALA A 36 13.47 -20.96 3.88
C ALA A 36 13.08 -22.24 4.66
N LEU A 37 11.85 -22.32 5.17
CA LEU A 37 11.32 -23.53 5.81
C LEU A 37 10.86 -24.61 4.81
N GLY A 38 10.90 -24.34 3.49
CA GLY A 38 10.43 -25.29 2.46
C GLY A 38 8.91 -25.52 2.46
N ALA A 39 8.14 -24.66 3.13
CA ALA A 39 6.69 -24.75 3.24
C ALA A 39 6.01 -24.20 1.97
N LEU A 40 6.11 -24.95 0.86
CA LEU A 40 5.58 -24.55 -0.45
C LEU A 40 4.07 -24.25 -0.42
N HIS A 41 3.29 -24.99 0.38
CA HIS A 41 1.85 -24.74 0.52
C HIS A 41 1.50 -23.41 1.20
N ILE A 42 2.33 -22.93 2.13
CA ILE A 42 2.10 -21.65 2.80
C ILE A 42 2.35 -20.50 1.84
N ILE A 43 3.24 -20.69 0.85
CA ILE A 43 3.54 -19.67 -0.16
C ILE A 43 2.33 -19.38 -1.03
N ASP A 44 1.61 -20.40 -1.51
CA ASP A 44 0.41 -20.21 -2.34
C ASP A 44 -0.68 -19.43 -1.60
N ILE A 45 -0.93 -19.78 -0.34
CA ILE A 45 -1.91 -19.06 0.50
C ILE A 45 -1.46 -17.63 0.73
N LEU A 46 -0.16 -17.41 1.00
CA LEU A 46 0.40 -16.09 1.22
C LEU A 46 0.33 -15.21 -0.03
N ILE A 47 0.56 -15.78 -1.22
CA ILE A 47 0.42 -15.08 -2.50
C ILE A 47 -1.04 -14.74 -2.78
N ALA A 48 -1.97 -15.68 -2.53
CA ALA A 48 -3.40 -15.44 -2.72
C ALA A 48 -3.93 -14.34 -1.79
N VAL A 49 -3.52 -14.35 -0.52
CA VAL A 49 -3.81 -13.28 0.44
C VAL A 49 -3.16 -11.98 -0.01
N LEU A 50 -1.90 -12.03 -0.46
CA LEU A 50 -1.20 -10.84 -0.93
C LEU A 50 -1.94 -10.23 -2.12
N GLN A 51 -2.31 -10.98 -3.15
CA GLN A 51 -3.10 -10.47 -4.28
C GLN A 51 -4.43 -9.89 -3.85
N THR A 52 -5.15 -10.58 -2.96
CA THR A 52 -6.46 -10.14 -2.46
C THR A 52 -6.36 -8.81 -1.70
N VAL A 53 -5.25 -8.59 -0.99
CA VAL A 53 -5.02 -7.39 -0.19
C VAL A 53 -4.35 -6.29 -1.02
N PHE A 54 -3.49 -6.64 -1.97
CA PHE A 54 -2.83 -5.68 -2.86
C PHE A 54 -3.78 -4.99 -3.81
N PHE A 55 -4.78 -5.71 -4.31
CA PHE A 55 -5.74 -5.15 -5.26
C PHE A 55 -6.50 -3.95 -4.68
N PRO A 56 -7.18 -4.05 -3.52
CA PRO A 56 -7.86 -2.91 -2.92
C PRO A 56 -6.87 -1.83 -2.45
N LEU A 57 -5.71 -2.20 -1.91
CA LEU A 57 -4.70 -1.21 -1.48
C LEU A 57 -4.13 -0.43 -2.67
N GLY A 58 -3.87 -1.09 -3.78
CA GLY A 58 -3.43 -0.47 -5.03
C GLY A 58 -4.48 0.50 -5.56
N VAL A 59 -5.76 0.11 -5.59
CA VAL A 59 -6.86 0.99 -6.00
C VAL A 59 -6.97 2.21 -5.08
N ILE A 60 -6.89 2.03 -3.76
CA ILE A 60 -6.92 3.14 -2.79
C ILE A 60 -5.74 4.09 -3.04
N LEU A 61 -4.54 3.54 -3.25
CA LEU A 61 -3.34 4.34 -3.49
C LEU A 61 -3.43 5.12 -4.81
N LEU A 62 -3.91 4.48 -5.88
CA LEU A 62 -4.08 5.09 -7.19
C LEU A 62 -5.13 6.21 -7.15
N CYS A 63 -6.21 5.99 -6.39
CA CYS A 63 -7.23 7.00 -6.14
C CYS A 63 -6.65 8.21 -5.39
N LEU A 64 -5.85 7.96 -4.34
CA LEU A 64 -5.14 9.01 -3.59
C LEU A 64 -4.14 9.78 -4.45
N ILE A 65 -3.37 9.10 -5.30
CA ILE A 65 -2.43 9.72 -6.25
C ILE A 65 -3.20 10.58 -7.26
N THR A 66 -4.31 10.09 -7.79
CA THR A 66 -5.15 10.84 -8.73
C THR A 66 -5.68 12.12 -8.10
N ILE A 67 -6.17 12.04 -6.86
CA ILE A 67 -6.62 13.21 -6.09
C ILE A 67 -5.45 14.19 -5.91
N MET A 68 -4.26 13.69 -5.54
CA MET A 68 -3.06 14.50 -5.37
C MET A 68 -2.65 15.21 -6.66
N VAL A 69 -2.63 14.52 -7.80
CA VAL A 69 -2.26 15.09 -9.11
C VAL A 69 -3.27 16.15 -9.56
N ILE A 70 -4.57 15.89 -9.42
CA ILE A 70 -5.62 16.89 -9.74
C ILE A 70 -5.45 18.12 -8.85
N PHE A 71 -5.17 17.92 -7.57
CA PHE A 71 -4.98 19.00 -6.63
C PHE A 71 -3.74 19.84 -6.94
N GLU A 72 -2.63 19.18 -7.25
CA GLU A 72 -1.39 19.84 -7.68
C GLU A 72 -1.56 20.60 -9.00
N SER A 73 -2.41 20.10 -9.90
CA SER A 73 -2.73 20.77 -11.17
C SER A 73 -3.70 21.95 -11.02
N VAL A 74 -4.49 22.01 -9.95
CA VAL A 74 -5.44 23.13 -9.67
C VAL A 74 -4.75 24.25 -8.88
N ARG A 75 -3.64 23.97 -8.18
CA ARG A 75 -2.78 24.98 -7.57
C ARG A 75 -1.95 25.72 -8.62
#